data_AF-A0A953ER86-F1
#
_entry.id   AF-A0A953ER86-F1
#
_cell.length_a   1.000
_cell.length_b   1.000
_cell.length_c   1.000
_cell.angle_alpha   90.00
_cell.angle_beta   90.00
_cell.angle_gamma   90.00
#
_symmetry.space_group_name_H-M   'P 1'
#
loop_
_entity.id
_entity.type
_entity.pdbx_description
1 polymer ?
#
loop_
_entity_poly.entity_id
_entity_poly.type
_entity_poly.pdbx_seq_one_letter_code
_entity_poly.pdbx_strand_id
1 'polypeptide(L)'
;MSRVSGGDDDAHEGWVIREEDFFVIDVPPEARRLMTNRLRAGATPFPDDLTISTEDRELTRSEVENLLNDASTTTLRLIDFGELGHDELVELAQSSALLAAIWSTAMGASASDAAPAAEEIEWVATIGRLAADCEDMFVTRIRHRRDGSYSLRWSMVDRLLVREAAEDLRAILSTDDPAIARLFPSAYGSDADRNAGWDVLMRGELIERRLAALDVVDDMLDRKSCTEDELNAFMRSVNDARLVIGTRLDVDESGFAPTPDPSDRRQQMAYEVLTRLLGRTIEALGSTS
;
A
#
# COMPACT_ATOMS: atom_id res chain seq x y z
N MET A 1 -18.11 7.82 -37.65
CA MET A 1 -17.01 7.48 -36.73
C MET A 1 -17.66 7.05 -35.43
N SER A 2 -17.89 5.74 -35.30
CA SER A 2 -18.66 5.14 -34.22
C SER A 2 -17.92 5.26 -32.89
N ARG A 3 -18.63 5.77 -31.88
CA ARG A 3 -18.33 5.53 -30.48
C ARG A 3 -18.45 4.02 -30.25
N VAL A 4 -17.34 3.39 -29.90
CA VAL A 4 -17.37 2.07 -29.27
C VAL A 4 -17.79 2.33 -27.82
N SER A 5 -19.02 1.96 -27.51
CA SER A 5 -19.48 1.72 -26.15
C SER A 5 -18.66 0.56 -25.57
N GLY A 6 -17.72 0.87 -24.68
CA GLY A 6 -17.25 -0.07 -23.68
C GLY A 6 -18.12 0.10 -22.45
N GLY A 7 -19.14 -0.74 -22.32
CA GLY A 7 -19.79 -0.97 -21.04
C GLY A 7 -19.11 -2.14 -20.39
N ASP A 8 -18.45 -1.92 -19.27
CA ASP A 8 -18.22 -2.93 -18.24
C ASP A 8 -17.85 -2.22 -16.92
N ASP A 9 -18.85 -2.06 -16.05
CA ASP A 9 -18.77 -2.21 -14.58
C ASP A 9 -17.54 -1.70 -13.79
N ASP A 10 -16.95 -0.57 -14.18
CA ASP A 10 -16.05 0.19 -13.29
C ASP A 10 -16.91 0.90 -12.23
N ALA A 11 -17.18 0.18 -11.14
CA ALA A 11 -17.50 0.79 -9.85
C ALA A 11 -16.49 1.93 -9.62
N HIS A 12 -16.97 3.18 -9.66
CA HIS A 12 -16.15 4.40 -9.63
C HIS A 12 -14.77 4.16 -9.03
N GLU A 13 -13.76 4.15 -9.90
CA GLU A 13 -12.35 4.26 -9.51
C GLU A 13 -12.27 5.35 -8.43
N GLY A 14 -11.54 5.11 -7.33
CA GLY A 14 -11.56 5.99 -6.15
C GLY A 14 -11.31 7.47 -6.50
N TRP A 15 -11.65 8.40 -5.60
CA TRP A 15 -11.53 9.85 -5.86
C TRP A 15 -10.10 10.34 -6.12
N VAL A 16 -9.11 9.47 -5.96
CA VAL A 16 -7.70 9.75 -6.23
C VAL A 16 -7.22 8.83 -7.35
N ILE A 17 -6.87 9.46 -8.46
CA ILE A 17 -6.37 8.80 -9.66
C ILE A 17 -4.86 8.98 -9.68
N ARG A 18 -4.13 7.89 -9.92
CA ARG A 18 -2.68 7.92 -10.08
C ARG A 18 -2.30 7.97 -11.55
N GLU A 19 -1.57 9.01 -11.91
CA GLU A 19 -0.83 9.11 -13.17
C GLU A 19 0.64 8.73 -12.97
N GLU A 20 1.46 8.79 -14.02
CA GLU A 20 2.87 8.35 -13.96
C GLU A 20 3.64 9.05 -12.82
N ASP A 21 3.55 10.37 -12.75
CA ASP A 21 4.35 11.20 -11.83
C ASP A 21 3.53 12.03 -10.83
N PHE A 22 2.19 12.01 -10.93
CA PHE A 22 1.31 12.83 -10.10
C PHE A 22 -0.04 12.16 -9.82
N PHE A 23 -0.83 12.80 -8.96
CA PHE A 23 -2.17 12.38 -8.60
C PHE A 23 -3.21 13.43 -8.98
N VAL A 24 -4.39 12.98 -9.41
CA VAL A 24 -5.55 13.83 -9.71
C VAL A 24 -6.67 13.50 -8.75
N ILE A 25 -7.29 14.55 -8.20
CA ILE A 25 -8.43 14.44 -7.29
C ILE A 25 -9.73 14.61 -8.10
N ASP A 26 -10.44 13.50 -8.33
CA ASP A 26 -11.71 13.44 -9.06
C ASP A 26 -12.88 13.15 -8.11
N VAL A 27 -13.23 14.16 -7.31
CA VAL A 27 -14.37 14.09 -6.39
C VAL A 27 -15.67 14.44 -7.13
N PRO A 28 -16.73 13.63 -7.02
CA PRO A 28 -18.03 13.90 -7.62
C PRO A 28 -18.56 15.30 -7.26
N PRO A 29 -19.22 16.02 -8.19
CA PRO A 29 -19.62 17.43 -7.98
C PRO A 29 -20.44 17.69 -6.71
N GLU A 30 -21.32 16.76 -6.34
CA GLU A 30 -22.16 16.88 -5.14
C GLU A 30 -21.33 16.78 -3.85
N ALA A 31 -20.50 15.73 -3.75
CA ALA A 31 -19.56 15.54 -2.64
C ALA A 31 -18.57 16.71 -2.53
N ARG A 32 -18.07 17.19 -3.67
CA ARG A 32 -17.17 18.35 -3.76
C ARG A 32 -17.82 19.62 -3.22
N ARG A 33 -19.09 19.86 -3.55
CA ARG A 33 -19.85 21.02 -3.05
C ARG A 33 -20.07 20.95 -1.55
N LEU A 34 -20.51 19.80 -1.04
CA LEU A 34 -20.70 19.58 0.40
C LEU A 34 -19.39 19.83 1.16
N MET A 35 -18.31 19.20 0.70
CA MET A 35 -16.99 19.34 1.29
C MET A 35 -16.47 20.77 1.26
N THR A 36 -16.60 21.47 0.13
CA THR A 36 -16.16 22.87 0.02
C THR A 36 -16.91 23.77 1.00
N ASN A 37 -18.22 23.58 1.16
CA ASN A 37 -19.03 24.37 2.09
C ASN A 37 -18.59 24.11 3.54
N ARG A 38 -18.40 22.85 3.91
CA ARG A 38 -17.99 22.44 5.27
C ARG A 38 -16.59 22.91 5.61
N LEU A 39 -15.62 22.70 4.74
CA LEU A 39 -14.24 23.13 4.95
C LEU A 39 -14.14 24.67 5.07
N ARG A 40 -14.93 25.44 4.32
CA ARG A 40 -14.96 26.91 4.45
C ARG A 40 -15.55 27.40 5.76
N ALA A 41 -16.45 26.62 6.37
CA ALA A 41 -16.97 26.92 7.70
C ALA A 41 -15.93 26.65 8.80
N GLY A 42 -14.93 25.81 8.51
CA GLY A 42 -13.85 25.47 9.44
C GLY A 42 -14.39 24.91 10.75
N ALA A 43 -13.87 25.40 11.87
CA ALA A 43 -14.32 25.01 13.20
C ALA A 43 -15.66 25.64 13.64
N THR A 44 -16.25 26.56 12.86
CA THR A 44 -17.45 27.32 13.27
C THR A 44 -18.65 26.45 13.67
N PRO A 45 -18.97 25.35 12.96
CA PRO A 45 -20.10 24.49 13.32
C PRO A 45 -19.76 23.48 14.44
N PHE A 46 -18.52 23.50 14.96
CA PHE A 46 -18.03 22.53 15.93
C PHE A 46 -18.50 22.91 17.34
N PRO A 47 -18.90 21.95 18.21
CA PRO A 47 -19.49 22.27 19.52
C PRO A 47 -18.54 23.03 20.45
N ASP A 48 -19.09 23.99 21.19
CA ASP A 48 -18.33 24.86 22.12
C ASP A 48 -17.78 24.11 23.35
N ASP A 49 -18.34 22.95 23.69
CA ASP A 49 -18.12 22.19 24.93
C ASP A 49 -17.42 20.84 24.71
N LEU A 50 -16.93 20.56 23.50
CA LEU A 50 -16.25 19.29 23.22
C LEU A 50 -14.81 19.27 23.76
N THR A 51 -14.50 18.21 24.51
CA THR A 51 -13.13 17.87 24.90
C THR A 51 -12.60 16.76 24.01
N ILE A 52 -11.47 16.99 23.34
CA ILE A 52 -10.75 15.95 22.58
C ILE A 52 -9.54 15.50 23.38
N SER A 53 -9.49 14.21 23.70
CA SER A 53 -8.34 13.58 24.35
C SER A 53 -7.47 12.88 23.31
N THR A 54 -6.16 13.16 23.37
CA THR A 54 -5.14 12.34 22.73
C THR A 54 -4.61 11.31 23.72
N GLU A 55 -3.76 10.38 23.28
CA GLU A 55 -3.13 9.40 24.18
C GLU A 55 -2.35 10.05 25.34
N ASP A 56 -1.78 11.24 25.10
CA ASP A 56 -0.90 11.94 26.05
C ASP A 56 -1.59 13.03 26.88
N ARG A 57 -2.60 13.71 26.32
CA ARG A 57 -3.30 14.82 27.00
C ARG A 57 -4.62 15.23 26.34
N GLU A 58 -5.42 15.99 27.09
CA GLU A 58 -6.54 16.74 26.54
C GLU A 58 -6.05 17.98 25.75
N LEU A 59 -6.70 18.22 24.61
CA LEU A 59 -6.49 19.41 23.80
C LEU A 59 -7.41 20.53 24.28
N THR A 60 -6.87 21.75 24.31
CA THR A 60 -7.68 22.94 24.55
C THR A 60 -8.55 23.24 23.34
N ARG A 61 -9.68 23.93 23.57
CA ARG A 61 -10.57 24.39 22.50
C ARG A 61 -9.83 25.10 21.37
N SER A 62 -8.97 26.07 21.70
CA SER A 62 -8.25 26.84 20.69
C SER A 62 -7.26 25.98 19.89
N GLU A 63 -6.69 24.93 20.48
CA GLU A 63 -5.86 23.96 19.75
C GLU A 63 -6.69 23.17 18.75
N VAL A 64 -7.87 22.69 19.15
CA VAL A 64 -8.79 21.97 18.24
C VAL A 64 -9.27 22.87 17.11
N GLU A 65 -9.66 24.12 17.40
CA GLU A 65 -10.07 25.10 16.40
C GLU A 65 -8.94 25.37 15.38
N ASN A 66 -7.70 25.55 15.84
CA ASN A 66 -6.55 25.75 14.96
C ASN A 66 -6.31 24.53 14.07
N LEU A 67 -6.32 23.31 14.64
CA LEU A 67 -6.15 22.07 13.88
C LEU A 67 -7.22 21.91 12.79
N LEU A 68 -8.49 22.16 13.15
CA LEU A 68 -9.61 22.09 12.20
C LEU A 68 -9.47 23.13 11.08
N ASN A 69 -9.09 24.36 11.40
CA ASN A 69 -8.96 25.43 10.42
C ASN A 69 -7.74 25.21 9.49
N ASP A 70 -6.62 24.77 10.04
CA ASP A 70 -5.40 24.47 9.28
C ASP A 70 -5.64 23.30 8.33
N ALA A 71 -6.19 22.19 8.84
CA ALA A 71 -6.54 21.03 8.03
C ALA A 71 -7.58 21.39 6.96
N SER A 72 -8.59 22.18 7.31
CA SER A 72 -9.62 22.62 6.35
C SER A 72 -9.03 23.46 5.22
N THR A 73 -8.11 24.36 5.55
CA THR A 73 -7.42 25.22 4.59
C THR A 73 -6.54 24.40 3.66
N THR A 74 -5.77 23.45 4.22
CA THR A 74 -4.91 22.54 3.45
C THR A 74 -5.72 21.67 2.51
N THR A 75 -6.78 21.02 3.00
CA THR A 75 -7.66 20.19 2.17
C THR A 75 -8.32 20.99 1.04
N LEU A 76 -8.83 22.20 1.32
CA LEU A 76 -9.39 23.08 0.29
C LEU A 76 -8.38 23.43 -0.80
N ARG A 77 -7.16 23.80 -0.39
CA ARG A 77 -6.09 24.15 -1.33
C ARG A 77 -5.75 22.97 -2.25
N LEU A 78 -5.64 21.78 -1.68
CA LEU A 78 -5.12 20.61 -2.37
C LEU A 78 -6.16 19.93 -3.28
N ILE A 79 -7.45 19.94 -2.93
CA ILE A 79 -8.52 19.40 -3.80
C ILE A 79 -8.65 20.19 -5.13
N ASP A 80 -8.27 21.47 -5.13
CA ASP A 80 -8.29 22.34 -6.31
C ASP A 80 -6.92 22.50 -6.99
N PHE A 81 -5.88 21.81 -6.52
CA PHE A 81 -4.50 22.01 -6.98
C PHE A 81 -4.25 21.48 -8.41
N GLY A 82 -5.06 20.51 -8.86
CA GLY A 82 -4.98 19.92 -10.20
C GLY A 82 -4.09 18.69 -10.25
N GLU A 83 -2.78 18.88 -10.09
CA GLU A 83 -1.77 17.81 -10.14
C GLU A 83 -0.99 17.77 -8.83
N LEU A 84 -1.23 16.75 -8.00
CA LEU A 84 -0.58 16.61 -6.70
C LEU A 84 0.66 15.73 -6.82
N GLY A 85 1.77 16.17 -6.25
CA GLY A 85 2.93 15.31 -6.00
C GLY A 85 2.69 14.38 -4.80
N HIS A 86 3.72 13.61 -4.46
CA HIS A 86 3.66 12.69 -3.32
C HIS A 86 3.44 13.43 -1.99
N ASP A 87 4.19 14.51 -1.76
CA ASP A 87 4.13 15.28 -0.51
C ASP A 87 2.76 15.98 -0.38
N GLU A 88 2.24 16.57 -1.45
CA GLU A 88 0.88 17.12 -1.48
C GLU A 88 -0.18 16.07 -1.18
N LEU A 89 -0.03 14.84 -1.72
CA LEU A 89 -0.98 13.77 -1.43
C LEU A 89 -0.91 13.32 0.03
N VAL A 90 0.30 13.27 0.63
CA VAL A 90 0.48 12.97 2.06
C VAL A 90 -0.20 14.03 2.92
N GLU A 91 0.00 15.31 2.61
CA GLU A 91 -0.66 16.43 3.32
C GLU A 91 -2.19 16.33 3.21
N LEU A 92 -2.71 15.99 2.02
CA LEU A 92 -4.14 15.82 1.79
C LEU A 92 -4.70 14.64 2.59
N ALA A 93 -4.02 13.49 2.56
CA ALA A 93 -4.41 12.30 3.31
C ALA A 93 -4.48 12.60 4.81
N GLN A 94 -3.42 13.19 5.38
CA GLN A 94 -3.35 13.53 6.80
C GLN A 94 -4.41 14.55 7.21
N SER A 95 -4.57 15.63 6.43
CA SER A 95 -5.54 16.70 6.74
C SER A 95 -6.98 16.18 6.69
N SER A 96 -7.32 15.40 5.66
CA SER A 96 -8.66 14.82 5.53
C SER A 96 -8.93 13.73 6.59
N ALA A 97 -7.94 12.90 6.93
CA ALA A 97 -8.06 11.91 8.00
C ALA A 97 -8.25 12.57 9.38
N LEU A 98 -7.50 13.64 9.68
CA LEU A 98 -7.65 14.41 10.91
C LEU A 98 -9.05 15.01 11.04
N LEU A 99 -9.56 15.62 9.96
CA LEU A 99 -10.92 16.14 9.92
C LEU A 99 -11.95 15.03 10.16
N ALA A 100 -11.83 13.90 9.46
CA ALA A 100 -12.73 12.76 9.63
C ALA A 100 -12.73 12.25 11.08
N ALA A 101 -11.55 12.10 11.69
CA ALA A 101 -11.40 11.62 13.06
C ALA A 101 -12.02 12.60 14.07
N ILE A 102 -11.65 13.88 14.01
CA ILE A 102 -12.14 14.91 14.96
C ILE A 102 -13.67 15.04 14.88
N TRP A 103 -14.24 15.13 13.67
CA TRP A 103 -15.69 15.25 13.49
C TRP A 103 -16.43 13.95 13.89
N SER A 104 -15.85 12.77 13.63
CA SER A 104 -16.43 11.50 14.08
C SER A 104 -16.49 11.40 15.60
N THR A 105 -15.40 11.76 16.30
CA THR A 105 -15.36 11.80 17.77
C THR A 105 -16.37 12.80 18.33
N ALA A 106 -16.49 13.98 17.73
CA ALA A 106 -17.45 15.01 18.15
C ALA A 106 -18.91 14.52 18.07
N MET A 107 -19.28 13.84 16.98
CA MET A 107 -20.62 13.27 16.83
C MET A 107 -20.92 12.19 17.89
N GLY A 108 -19.93 11.37 18.24
CA GLY A 108 -20.08 10.32 19.26
C GLY A 108 -20.15 10.86 20.69
N ALA A 109 -19.56 12.03 20.96
CA ALA A 109 -19.51 12.66 22.28
C ALA A 109 -20.68 13.63 22.56
N SER A 110 -21.52 13.93 21.57
CA SER A 110 -22.68 14.82 21.73
C SER A 110 -23.58 14.35 22.89
N ALA A 111 -23.69 15.18 23.93
CA ALA A 111 -24.49 14.92 25.13
C ALA A 111 -26.02 14.92 24.90
N SER A 112 -26.46 15.25 23.67
CA SER A 112 -27.85 15.20 23.24
C SER A 112 -28.22 13.78 22.79
N ASP A 113 -29.30 13.22 23.36
CA ASP A 113 -29.95 11.98 22.89
C ASP A 113 -30.51 12.08 21.44
N ALA A 114 -30.40 13.25 20.80
CA ALA A 114 -30.80 13.44 19.42
C ALA A 114 -29.71 12.93 18.46
N ALA A 115 -30.12 12.11 17.48
CA ALA A 115 -29.25 11.67 16.40
C ALA A 115 -28.62 12.88 15.67
N PRO A 116 -27.35 12.78 15.24
CA PRO A 116 -26.70 13.83 14.45
C PRO A 116 -27.48 14.09 13.16
N ALA A 117 -27.42 15.35 12.70
CA ALA A 117 -28.09 15.74 11.44
C ALA A 117 -27.55 14.91 10.27
N ALA A 118 -28.42 14.53 9.33
CA ALA A 118 -28.04 13.72 8.18
C ALA A 118 -26.88 14.34 7.36
N GLU A 119 -26.85 15.67 7.26
CA GLU A 119 -25.80 16.43 6.58
C GLU A 119 -24.42 16.29 7.27
N GLU A 120 -24.39 16.16 8.60
CA GLU A 120 -23.14 15.96 9.36
C GLU A 120 -22.59 14.54 9.15
N ILE A 121 -23.49 13.54 9.13
CA ILE A 121 -23.12 12.15 8.82
C ILE A 121 -22.56 12.08 7.39
N GLU A 122 -23.23 12.71 6.43
CA GLU A 122 -22.80 12.75 5.03
C GLU A 122 -21.46 13.48 4.86
N TRP A 123 -21.24 14.56 5.61
CA TRP A 123 -19.96 15.27 5.66
C TRP A 123 -18.82 14.38 6.15
N VAL A 124 -18.97 13.74 7.31
CA VAL A 124 -17.94 12.87 7.88
C VAL A 124 -17.65 11.68 6.96
N ALA A 125 -18.68 11.09 6.36
CA ALA A 125 -18.52 10.02 5.38
C ALA A 125 -17.77 10.50 4.13
N THR A 126 -18.07 11.72 3.65
CA THR A 126 -17.41 12.32 2.48
C THR A 126 -15.93 12.56 2.75
N ILE A 127 -15.57 13.28 3.82
CA ILE A 127 -14.16 13.58 4.12
C ILE A 127 -13.37 12.32 4.48
N GLY A 128 -13.99 11.37 5.19
CA GLY A 128 -13.40 10.07 5.50
C GLY A 128 -13.14 9.23 4.25
N ARG A 129 -14.04 9.30 3.26
CA ARG A 129 -13.79 8.64 1.96
C ARG A 129 -12.60 9.24 1.23
N LEU A 130 -12.48 10.57 1.20
CA LEU A 130 -11.32 11.23 0.59
C LEU A 130 -10.02 10.77 1.26
N ALA A 131 -10.00 10.75 2.60
CA ALA A 131 -8.86 10.27 3.37
C ALA A 131 -8.49 8.84 2.99
N ALA A 132 -9.46 7.92 2.99
CA ALA A 132 -9.24 6.53 2.64
C ALA A 132 -8.74 6.33 1.19
N ASP A 133 -9.30 7.08 0.23
CA ASP A 133 -8.85 7.01 -1.17
C ASP A 133 -7.43 7.59 -1.34
N CYS A 134 -7.03 8.61 -0.57
CA CYS A 134 -5.64 9.10 -0.55
C CYS A 134 -4.69 8.09 0.09
N GLU A 135 -5.03 7.58 1.27
CA GLU A 135 -4.22 6.59 1.99
C GLU A 135 -3.97 5.34 1.15
N ASP A 136 -4.98 4.94 0.39
CA ASP A 136 -4.87 3.81 -0.49
C ASP A 136 -3.80 3.95 -1.58
N MET A 137 -3.46 5.16 -2.01
CA MET A 137 -2.38 5.36 -2.98
C MET A 137 -1.00 4.97 -2.43
N PHE A 138 -0.85 4.94 -1.11
CA PHE A 138 0.39 4.51 -0.44
C PHE A 138 0.45 2.99 -0.25
N VAL A 139 -0.58 2.26 -0.68
CA VAL A 139 -0.69 0.83 -0.48
C VAL A 139 -0.62 0.13 -1.84
N THR A 140 0.26 -0.87 -1.96
CA THR A 140 0.27 -1.72 -3.15
C THR A 140 -1.03 -2.52 -3.28
N ARG A 141 -1.71 -2.39 -4.42
CA ARG A 141 -2.91 -3.16 -4.78
C ARG A 141 -2.65 -4.05 -5.99
N ILE A 142 -3.12 -5.29 -5.88
CA ILE A 142 -3.14 -6.29 -6.95
C ILE A 142 -4.57 -6.82 -6.99
N ARG A 143 -5.29 -6.64 -8.10
CA ARG A 143 -6.67 -7.13 -8.24
C ARG A 143 -6.86 -7.92 -9.51
N HIS A 144 -7.51 -9.08 -9.39
CA HIS A 144 -7.96 -9.88 -10.51
C HIS A 144 -9.00 -9.11 -11.35
N ARG A 145 -8.91 -9.22 -12.68
CA ARG A 145 -9.86 -8.67 -13.65
C ARG A 145 -10.69 -9.79 -14.28
N ARG A 146 -11.83 -9.42 -14.88
CA ARG A 146 -12.75 -10.37 -15.53
C ARG A 146 -12.14 -11.14 -16.70
N ASP A 147 -11.11 -10.58 -17.33
CA ASP A 147 -10.41 -11.18 -18.48
C ASP A 147 -9.28 -12.14 -18.08
N GLY A 148 -9.10 -12.40 -16.78
CA GLY A 148 -8.01 -13.24 -16.24
C GLY A 148 -6.69 -12.51 -16.03
N SER A 149 -6.61 -11.22 -16.35
CA SER A 149 -5.44 -10.38 -16.04
C SER A 149 -5.52 -9.80 -14.62
N TYR A 150 -4.45 -9.14 -14.19
CA TYR A 150 -4.39 -8.43 -12.91
C TYR A 150 -4.13 -6.94 -13.12
N SER A 151 -4.82 -6.10 -12.37
CA SER A 151 -4.51 -4.68 -12.23
C SER A 151 -3.47 -4.47 -11.14
N LEU A 152 -2.50 -3.61 -11.42
CA LEU A 152 -1.37 -3.34 -10.55
C LEU A 152 -1.33 -1.87 -10.18
N ARG A 153 -1.16 -1.61 -8.89
CA ARG A 153 -0.84 -0.29 -8.34
C ARG A 153 0.24 -0.50 -7.28
N TRP A 154 1.46 -0.10 -7.56
CA TRP A 154 2.57 -0.22 -6.63
C TRP A 154 2.72 1.04 -5.79
N SER A 155 2.81 0.93 -4.47
CA SER A 155 3.25 2.10 -3.68
C SER A 155 4.69 2.46 -4.06
N MET A 156 5.07 3.74 -3.93
CA MET A 156 6.43 4.18 -4.23
C MET A 156 7.46 3.42 -3.38
N VAL A 157 7.15 3.23 -2.09
CA VAL A 157 8.01 2.52 -1.13
C VAL A 157 8.15 1.04 -1.50
N ASP A 158 7.05 0.34 -1.75
CA ASP A 158 7.09 -1.07 -2.11
C ASP A 158 7.83 -1.29 -3.43
N ARG A 159 7.61 -0.41 -4.41
CA ARG A 159 8.31 -0.47 -5.70
C ARG A 159 9.83 -0.34 -5.53
N LEU A 160 10.29 0.62 -4.75
CA LEU A 160 11.73 0.83 -4.50
C LEU A 160 12.33 -0.37 -3.76
N LEU A 161 11.64 -0.87 -2.73
CA LEU A 161 12.11 -2.02 -1.95
C LEU A 161 12.16 -3.30 -2.77
N VAL A 162 11.19 -3.55 -3.64
CA VAL A 162 11.21 -4.73 -4.52
C VAL A 162 12.34 -4.61 -5.55
N ARG A 163 12.59 -3.41 -6.12
CA ARG A 163 13.74 -3.21 -7.03
C ARG A 163 15.06 -3.49 -6.34
N GLU A 164 15.28 -2.92 -5.16
CA GLU A 164 16.48 -3.16 -4.35
C GLU A 164 16.64 -4.65 -4.02
N ALA A 165 15.57 -5.30 -3.55
CA ALA A 165 15.60 -6.73 -3.23
C ALA A 165 15.88 -7.61 -4.46
N ALA A 166 15.36 -7.23 -5.63
CA ALA A 166 15.61 -7.93 -6.89
C ALA A 166 17.07 -7.76 -7.36
N GLU A 167 17.64 -6.56 -7.22
CA GLU A 167 19.06 -6.29 -7.51
C GLU A 167 19.99 -7.07 -6.58
N ASP A 168 19.72 -7.05 -5.27
CA ASP A 168 20.46 -7.84 -4.27
C ASP A 168 20.39 -9.34 -4.58
N LEU A 169 19.21 -9.83 -4.96
CA LEU A 169 19.02 -11.23 -5.34
C LEU A 169 19.78 -11.58 -6.64
N ARG A 170 19.80 -10.70 -7.64
CA ARG A 170 20.63 -10.92 -8.86
C ARG A 170 22.11 -11.00 -8.50
N ALA A 171 22.59 -10.10 -7.66
CA ALA A 171 23.99 -10.06 -7.25
C ALA A 171 24.40 -11.34 -6.51
N ILE A 172 23.59 -11.79 -5.55
CA ILE A 172 23.92 -12.97 -4.73
C ILE A 172 23.80 -14.29 -5.51
N LEU A 173 22.86 -14.41 -6.45
CA LEU A 173 22.69 -15.60 -7.29
C LEU A 173 23.91 -15.89 -8.17
N SER A 174 24.76 -14.89 -8.39
CA SER A 174 26.01 -15.02 -9.14
C SER A 174 27.20 -15.46 -8.26
N THR A 175 26.95 -15.83 -7.00
CA THR A 175 27.96 -16.18 -6.00
C THR A 175 27.65 -17.52 -5.31
N ASP A 176 28.60 -18.03 -4.53
CA ASP A 176 28.42 -19.21 -3.66
C ASP A 176 28.03 -18.82 -2.21
N ASP A 177 27.32 -17.69 -2.02
CA ASP A 177 26.91 -17.21 -0.69
C ASP A 177 25.95 -18.22 -0.01
N PRO A 178 26.22 -18.65 1.25
CA PRO A 178 25.37 -19.62 1.94
C PRO A 178 23.91 -19.15 2.13
N ALA A 179 23.63 -17.85 2.06
CA ALA A 179 22.28 -17.32 2.19
C ALA A 179 21.32 -17.76 1.06
N ILE A 180 21.84 -18.21 -0.08
CA ILE A 180 21.00 -18.76 -1.16
C ILE A 180 20.65 -20.24 -0.96
N ALA A 181 21.18 -20.91 0.07
CA ALA A 181 20.96 -22.34 0.27
C ALA A 181 19.47 -22.73 0.33
N ARG A 182 18.63 -21.88 0.94
CA ARG A 182 17.17 -22.10 0.99
C ARG A 182 16.47 -22.03 -0.38
N LEU A 183 17.12 -21.46 -1.41
CA LEU A 183 16.60 -21.42 -2.78
C LEU A 183 16.79 -22.73 -3.56
N PHE A 184 17.63 -23.63 -3.03
CA PHE A 184 17.97 -24.93 -3.64
C PHE A 184 17.68 -26.06 -2.64
N PRO A 185 16.39 -26.35 -2.35
CA PRO A 185 16.03 -27.44 -1.43
C PRO A 185 16.48 -28.80 -1.99
N SER A 186 16.78 -29.75 -1.10
CA SER A 186 17.21 -31.09 -1.50
C SER A 186 16.10 -31.84 -2.23
N ALA A 187 16.38 -32.31 -3.44
CA ALA A 187 15.41 -33.06 -4.26
C ALA A 187 15.20 -34.50 -3.74
N TYR A 188 16.21 -35.08 -3.10
CA TYR A 188 16.23 -36.48 -2.67
C TYR A 188 16.37 -36.62 -1.14
N GLY A 189 15.70 -35.77 -0.36
CA GLY A 189 15.69 -35.89 1.11
C GLY A 189 17.10 -35.94 1.70
N SER A 190 17.41 -36.99 2.46
CA SER A 190 18.71 -37.20 3.11
C SER A 190 19.77 -37.93 2.25
N ASP A 191 19.48 -38.27 1.00
CA ASP A 191 20.44 -38.94 0.10
C ASP A 191 21.46 -37.94 -0.47
N ALA A 192 22.60 -37.81 0.21
CA ALA A 192 23.63 -36.82 -0.11
C ALA A 192 24.24 -37.02 -1.51
N ASP A 193 24.46 -38.27 -1.94
CA ASP A 193 25.08 -38.58 -3.23
C ASP A 193 24.15 -38.20 -4.40
N ARG A 194 22.86 -38.50 -4.27
CA ARG A 194 21.87 -38.10 -5.28
C ARG A 194 21.63 -36.59 -5.31
N ASN A 195 21.60 -35.94 -4.14
CA ASN A 195 21.48 -34.49 -4.07
C ASN A 195 22.70 -33.79 -4.70
N ALA A 196 23.92 -34.28 -4.48
CA ALA A 196 25.12 -33.73 -5.13
C ALA A 196 25.07 -33.87 -6.66
N GLY A 197 24.62 -35.02 -7.17
CA GLY A 197 24.43 -35.21 -8.62
C GLY A 197 23.34 -34.30 -9.20
N TRP A 198 22.23 -34.13 -8.49
CA TRP A 198 21.14 -33.21 -8.87
C TRP A 198 21.61 -31.76 -8.95
N ASP A 199 22.33 -31.30 -7.92
CA ASP A 199 22.84 -29.94 -7.84
C ASP A 199 23.75 -29.59 -9.02
N VAL A 200 24.68 -30.49 -9.37
CA VAL A 200 25.58 -30.29 -10.52
C VAL A 200 24.79 -30.13 -11.84
N LEU A 201 23.68 -30.85 -11.99
CA LEU A 201 22.88 -30.84 -13.21
C LEU A 201 21.94 -29.64 -13.30
N MET A 202 21.28 -29.27 -12.20
CA MET A 202 20.12 -28.38 -12.22
C MET A 202 20.41 -26.97 -11.71
N ARG A 203 21.48 -26.76 -10.94
CA ARG A 203 21.76 -25.46 -10.29
C ARG A 203 21.85 -24.31 -11.29
N GLY A 204 22.54 -24.51 -12.42
CA GLY A 204 22.67 -23.50 -13.47
C GLY A 204 21.32 -23.11 -14.07
N GLU A 205 20.53 -24.10 -14.48
CA GLU A 205 19.19 -23.88 -15.06
C GLU A 205 18.23 -23.19 -14.07
N LEU A 206 18.30 -23.54 -12.78
CA LEU A 206 17.51 -22.88 -11.74
C LEU A 206 17.91 -21.41 -11.55
N ILE A 207 19.21 -21.10 -11.57
CA ILE A 207 19.69 -19.72 -11.51
C ILE A 207 19.21 -18.93 -12.72
N GLU A 208 19.37 -19.47 -13.93
CA GLU A 208 18.93 -18.82 -15.17
C GLU A 208 17.42 -18.50 -15.14
N ARG A 209 16.60 -19.45 -14.67
CA ARG A 209 15.15 -19.23 -14.51
C ARG A 209 14.82 -18.13 -13.51
N ARG A 210 15.57 -18.03 -12.40
CA ARG A 210 15.37 -16.97 -11.39
C ARG A 210 15.76 -15.61 -11.96
N LEU A 211 16.88 -15.52 -12.66
CA LEU A 211 17.31 -14.28 -13.31
C LEU A 211 16.26 -13.82 -14.34
N ALA A 212 15.76 -14.71 -15.18
CA ALA A 212 14.69 -14.38 -16.12
C ALA A 212 13.39 -13.94 -15.42
N ALA A 213 13.03 -14.57 -14.30
CA ALA A 213 11.88 -14.15 -13.50
C ALA A 213 12.07 -12.76 -12.87
N LEU A 214 13.30 -12.38 -12.50
CA LEU A 214 13.60 -11.05 -11.97
C LEU A 214 13.48 -9.98 -13.05
N ASP A 215 13.78 -10.28 -14.31
CA ASP A 215 13.57 -9.36 -15.43
C ASP A 215 12.09 -9.08 -15.65
N VAL A 216 11.24 -10.11 -15.56
CA VAL A 216 9.77 -9.95 -15.57
C VAL A 216 9.29 -9.07 -14.41
N VAL A 217 9.85 -9.25 -13.20
CA VAL A 217 9.51 -8.42 -12.05
C VAL A 217 9.85 -6.96 -12.30
N ASP A 218 11.04 -6.69 -12.81
CA ASP A 218 11.50 -5.31 -13.04
C ASP A 218 10.60 -4.56 -14.03
N ASP A 219 10.24 -5.22 -15.13
CA ASP A 219 9.30 -4.68 -16.12
C ASP A 219 7.90 -4.46 -15.54
N MET A 220 7.44 -5.38 -14.68
CA MET A 220 6.10 -5.35 -14.11
C MET A 220 5.89 -4.19 -13.12
N LEU A 221 6.95 -3.73 -12.44
CA LEU A 221 6.89 -2.63 -11.46
C LEU A 221 6.54 -1.26 -12.09
N ASP A 222 6.64 -1.15 -13.42
CA ASP A 222 6.27 0.03 -14.20
C ASP A 222 4.89 -0.06 -14.86
N ARG A 223 4.26 -1.23 -14.82
CA ARG A 223 3.04 -1.49 -15.56
C ARG A 223 1.80 -1.39 -14.68
N LYS A 224 0.68 -0.97 -15.27
CA LYS A 224 -0.65 -0.94 -14.63
C LYS A 224 -1.38 -2.29 -14.65
N SER A 225 -0.80 -3.31 -15.29
CA SER A 225 -1.39 -4.64 -15.42
C SER A 225 -0.37 -5.76 -15.65
N CYS A 226 -0.75 -6.99 -15.35
CA CYS A 226 -0.01 -8.20 -15.71
C CYS A 226 -0.90 -9.41 -15.98
N THR A 227 -0.31 -10.43 -16.59
CA THR A 227 -0.90 -11.76 -16.73
C THR A 227 -0.71 -12.57 -15.45
N GLU A 228 -1.44 -13.67 -15.32
CA GLU A 228 -1.28 -14.61 -14.22
C GLU A 228 0.14 -15.21 -14.15
N ASP A 229 0.75 -15.53 -15.29
CA ASP A 229 2.10 -16.08 -15.34
C ASP A 229 3.17 -15.10 -14.83
N GLU A 230 3.02 -13.82 -15.18
CA GLU A 230 3.89 -12.74 -14.71
C GLU A 230 3.70 -12.49 -13.21
N LEU A 231 2.46 -12.51 -12.72
CA LEU A 231 2.18 -12.39 -11.29
C LEU A 231 2.74 -13.58 -10.49
N ASN A 232 2.67 -14.79 -11.04
CA ASN A 232 3.31 -15.97 -10.47
C ASN A 232 4.84 -15.85 -10.47
N ALA A 233 5.45 -15.27 -11.51
CA ALA A 233 6.88 -14.98 -11.52
C ALA A 233 7.25 -14.00 -10.41
N PHE A 234 6.46 -12.93 -10.23
CA PHE A 234 6.63 -11.99 -9.12
C PHE A 234 6.51 -12.65 -7.76
N MET A 235 5.48 -13.47 -7.53
CA MET A 235 5.29 -14.21 -6.29
C MET A 235 6.53 -15.03 -5.92
N ARG A 236 7.09 -15.76 -6.89
CA ARG A 236 8.28 -16.59 -6.70
C ARG A 236 9.52 -15.74 -6.39
N SER A 237 9.77 -14.69 -7.16
CA SER A 237 10.91 -13.80 -6.99
C SER A 237 10.89 -13.06 -5.65
N VAL A 238 9.73 -12.54 -5.23
CA VAL A 238 9.56 -11.91 -3.91
C VAL A 238 9.80 -12.91 -2.78
N ASN A 239 9.30 -14.15 -2.93
CA ASN A 239 9.57 -15.19 -1.94
C ASN A 239 11.07 -15.58 -1.90
N ASP A 240 11.74 -15.69 -3.04
CA ASP A 240 13.17 -15.98 -3.09
C ASP A 240 13.98 -14.89 -2.38
N ALA A 241 13.71 -13.62 -2.67
CA ALA A 241 14.39 -12.50 -2.01
C ALA A 241 14.14 -12.50 -0.49
N ARG A 242 12.88 -12.74 -0.08
CA ARG A 242 12.50 -12.86 1.34
C ARG A 242 13.23 -14.01 2.03
N LEU A 243 13.41 -15.15 1.37
CA LEU A 243 14.14 -16.30 1.92
C LEU A 243 15.62 -16.01 2.13
N VAL A 244 16.26 -15.33 1.18
CA VAL A 244 17.67 -14.92 1.29
C VAL A 244 17.85 -13.94 2.45
N ILE A 245 17.02 -12.90 2.52
CA ILE A 245 17.05 -11.92 3.63
C ILE A 245 16.77 -12.62 4.96
N GLY A 246 15.76 -13.49 5.01
CA GLY A 246 15.44 -14.26 6.21
C GLY A 246 16.58 -15.16 6.67
N THR A 247 17.39 -15.70 5.75
CA THR A 247 18.57 -16.49 6.11
C THR A 247 19.67 -15.64 6.71
N ARG A 248 19.89 -14.41 6.19
CA ARG A 248 20.87 -13.46 6.75
C ARG A 248 20.47 -12.95 8.13
N LEU A 249 19.16 -12.77 8.34
CA LEU A 249 18.59 -12.35 9.63
C LEU A 249 18.40 -13.51 10.63
N ASP A 250 18.79 -14.73 10.27
CA ASP A 250 18.55 -15.96 11.04
C ASP A 250 17.09 -16.12 11.50
N VAL A 251 16.14 -15.75 10.62
CA VAL A 251 14.71 -15.88 10.87
C VAL A 251 14.29 -17.33 10.64
N ASP A 252 13.66 -17.91 11.66
CA ASP A 252 13.05 -19.23 11.66
C ASP A 252 11.52 -19.17 11.89
N GLU A 253 10.89 -20.31 12.20
CA GLU A 253 9.44 -20.40 12.44
C GLU A 253 8.97 -19.58 13.66
N SER A 254 9.88 -19.23 14.58
CA SER A 254 9.59 -18.40 15.76
C SER A 254 9.62 -16.90 15.47
N GLY A 255 10.05 -16.50 14.27
CA GLY A 255 10.11 -15.11 13.83
C GLY A 255 11.49 -14.47 14.02
N PHE A 256 11.52 -13.17 14.28
CA PHE A 256 12.76 -12.46 14.56
C PHE A 256 13.29 -12.78 15.96
N ALA A 257 14.61 -12.63 16.14
CA ALA A 257 15.21 -12.66 17.47
C ALA A 257 14.52 -11.63 18.40
N PRO A 258 14.30 -11.94 19.69
CA PRO A 258 13.62 -11.04 20.63
C PRO A 258 14.30 -9.67 20.79
N THR A 259 15.61 -9.62 20.56
CA THR A 259 16.43 -8.40 20.59
C THR A 259 17.18 -8.27 19.27
N PRO A 260 16.60 -7.64 18.25
CA PRO A 260 17.24 -7.47 16.95
C PRO A 260 18.45 -6.53 17.02
N ASP A 261 19.48 -6.79 16.21
CA ASP A 261 20.60 -5.86 16.05
C ASP A 261 20.10 -4.58 15.35
N PRO A 262 20.38 -3.37 15.88
CA PRO A 262 19.99 -2.13 15.22
C PRO A 262 20.48 -1.98 13.78
N SER A 263 21.59 -2.63 13.41
CA SER A 263 22.13 -2.64 12.05
C SER A 263 21.29 -3.46 11.06
N ASP A 264 20.47 -4.40 11.54
CA ASP A 264 19.61 -5.25 10.72
C ASP A 264 18.27 -4.61 10.35
N ARG A 265 17.96 -3.44 10.93
CA ARG A 265 16.65 -2.79 10.79
C ARG A 265 16.19 -2.63 9.34
N ARG A 266 17.11 -2.28 8.42
CA ARG A 266 16.78 -2.14 6.99
C ARG A 266 16.35 -3.48 6.39
N GLN A 267 17.08 -4.55 6.68
CA GLN A 267 16.78 -5.89 6.18
C GLN A 267 15.49 -6.43 6.79
N GLN A 268 15.21 -6.13 8.06
CA GLN A 268 13.94 -6.48 8.71
C GLN A 268 12.75 -5.80 8.04
N MET A 269 12.85 -4.51 7.78
CA MET A 269 11.81 -3.77 7.04
C MET A 269 11.59 -4.35 5.65
N ALA A 270 12.67 -4.67 4.91
CA ALA A 270 12.56 -5.32 3.61
C ALA A 270 11.88 -6.69 3.72
N TYR A 271 12.28 -7.53 4.68
CA TYR A 271 11.68 -8.84 4.93
C TYR A 271 10.17 -8.74 5.21
N GLU A 272 9.75 -7.81 6.07
CA GLU A 272 8.34 -7.59 6.40
C GLU A 272 7.53 -7.10 5.20
N VAL A 273 8.09 -6.15 4.42
CA VAL A 273 7.44 -5.65 3.20
C VAL A 273 7.27 -6.76 2.17
N LEU A 274 8.32 -7.53 1.87
CA LEU A 274 8.26 -8.65 0.94
C LEU A 274 7.28 -9.73 1.42
N THR A 275 7.21 -9.99 2.74
CA THR A 275 6.22 -10.90 3.34
C THR A 275 4.80 -10.42 3.08
N ARG A 276 4.53 -9.14 3.31
CA ARG A 276 3.22 -8.53 3.08
C ARG A 276 2.82 -8.57 1.60
N LEU A 277 3.75 -8.24 0.70
CA LEU A 277 3.53 -8.27 -0.75
C LEU A 277 3.27 -9.70 -1.26
N LEU A 278 3.99 -10.69 -0.72
CA LEU A 278 3.75 -12.10 -1.00
C LEU A 278 2.32 -12.49 -0.60
N GLY A 279 1.87 -12.12 0.59
CA GLY A 279 0.50 -12.36 1.06
C GLY A 279 -0.55 -11.78 0.11
N ARG A 280 -0.41 -10.50 -0.27
CA ARG A 280 -1.31 -9.84 -1.23
C ARG A 280 -1.34 -10.52 -2.60
N THR A 281 -0.18 -10.98 -3.06
CA THR A 281 -0.07 -11.67 -4.35
C THR A 281 -0.81 -13.01 -4.31
N ILE A 282 -0.64 -13.78 -3.22
CA ILE A 282 -1.34 -15.04 -3.01
C ILE A 282 -2.86 -14.83 -2.92
N GLU A 283 -3.32 -13.82 -2.18
CA GLU A 283 -4.74 -13.47 -2.08
C GLU A 283 -5.33 -13.13 -3.46
N ALA A 284 -4.61 -12.34 -4.27
CA ALA A 284 -5.05 -12.00 -5.61
C ALA A 284 -5.13 -13.23 -6.53
N LEU A 285 -4.12 -14.10 -6.51
CA LEU A 285 -4.11 -15.35 -7.29
C LEU A 285 -5.18 -16.35 -6.83
N GLY A 286 -5.50 -16.38 -5.53
CA GLY A 286 -6.53 -17.25 -4.96
C GLY A 286 -7.97 -16.77 -5.23
N SER A 287 -8.15 -15.49 -5.56
CA SER A 287 -9.46 -14.89 -5.84
C SER A 287 -9.99 -15.18 -7.25
N THR A 288 -9.28 -16.01 -8.03
CA THR A 288 -9.64 -16.43 -9.40
C THR A 288 -10.73 -17.53 -9.42
N SER A 289 -11.28 -17.92 -8.26
CA SER A 289 -12.27 -19.02 -8.11
C SER A 289 -13.70 -18.55 -7.85
#